data_AF-A0A0K0GDP2-F1
#
_entry.id   AF-A0A0K0GDP2-F1
#
_cell.length_a   1.000
_cell.length_b   1.000
_cell.length_c   1.000
_cell.angle_alpha   90.00
_cell.angle_beta   90.00
_cell.angle_gamma   90.00
#
_symmetry.space_group_name_H-M   'P 1'
#
loop_
_entity.id
_entity.type
_entity.pdbx_description
1 polymer ?
#
loop_
_entity_poly.entity_id
_entity_poly.type
_entity_poly.pdbx_seq_one_letter_code
_entity_poly.pdbx_strand_id
1 'polypeptide(L)' 'MVNKLISYFYIIVGVLVGIIIVSAIRHGEMNWMYIGRTIAISALVFFSLLFIRIGIKKSR' A
#
# COMPACT_ATOMS: atom_id res chain seq x y z
N MET A 1 -17.82 -9.77 12.06
CA MET A 1 -16.93 -8.62 11.80
C MET A 1 -15.44 -9.01 11.77
N VAL A 2 -15.00 -9.90 12.66
CA VAL A 2 -13.60 -10.36 12.78
C VAL A 2 -13.01 -10.88 11.45
N ASN A 3 -13.73 -11.74 10.71
CA ASN A 3 -13.22 -12.30 9.45
C ASN A 3 -12.97 -11.25 8.37
N LYS A 4 -13.77 -10.16 8.31
CA LYS A 4 -13.53 -9.06 7.34
C LYS A 4 -12.27 -8.28 7.70
N LEU A 5 -12.05 -8.06 8.99
CA LEU A 5 -10.86 -7.36 9.51
C LEU A 5 -9.58 -8.16 9.24
N ILE A 6 -9.65 -9.47 9.43
CA ILE A 6 -8.58 -10.41 9.08
C ILE A 6 -8.30 -10.40 7.57
N SER A 7 -9.33 -10.38 6.72
CA SER A 7 -9.13 -10.28 5.27
C SER A 7 -8.43 -8.98 4.85
N TYR A 8 -8.81 -7.84 5.43
CA TYR A 8 -8.10 -6.57 5.18
C TYR A 8 -6.65 -6.63 5.67
N PHE A 9 -6.40 -7.26 6.81
CA PHE A 9 -5.05 -7.46 7.32
C PHE A 9 -4.18 -8.30 6.37
N TYR A 10 -4.70 -9.41 5.85
CA TYR A 10 -3.98 -10.24 4.87
C TYR A 10 -3.68 -9.49 3.57
N ILE A 11 -4.58 -8.62 3.11
CA ILE A 11 -4.32 -7.78 1.93
C ILE A 11 -3.15 -6.83 2.21
N ILE A 12 -3.12 -6.18 3.37
CA ILE A 12 -2.03 -5.27 3.75
C ILE A 12 -0.70 -6.03 3.84
N VAL A 13 -0.69 -7.19 4.50
CA VAL A 13 0.51 -8.04 4.63
C VAL A 13 1.00 -8.49 3.25
N GLY A 14 0.11 -8.91 2.35
CA GLY A 14 0.47 -9.31 0.99
C GLY A 14 1.12 -8.18 0.19
N VAL A 15 0.59 -6.96 0.29
CA VAL A 15 1.18 -5.77 -0.35
C VAL A 15 2.57 -5.47 0.22
N LEU A 16 2.73 -5.53 1.54
CA LEU A 16 4.02 -5.30 2.21
C LEU A 16 5.07 -6.34 1.78
N VAL A 17 4.71 -7.62 1.76
CA VAL A 17 5.59 -8.70 1.30
C VAL A 17 5.99 -8.50 -0.16
N GLY A 18 5.04 -8.13 -1.03
CA GLY A 18 5.33 -7.80 -2.44
C GLY A 18 6.36 -6.68 -2.58
N ILE A 19 6.21 -5.58 -1.82
CA ILE A 19 7.16 -4.47 -1.83
C ILE A 19 8.55 -4.92 -1.36
N ILE A 20 8.62 -5.74 -0.31
CA ILE A 20 9.88 -6.29 0.21
C ILE A 20 10.57 -7.16 -0.85
N ILE A 21 9.84 -8.09 -1.48
CA ILE A 21 10.39 -8.99 -2.51
C ILE A 21 10.92 -8.18 -3.69
N VAL A 22 10.12 -7.25 -4.23
CA VAL A 22 10.53 -6.40 -5.35
C VAL A 22 11.75 -5.57 -4.99
N SER A 23 11.80 -5.03 -3.77
CA SER A 23 12.96 -4.27 -3.30
C SER A 23 14.22 -5.13 -3.20
N ALA A 24 14.11 -6.36 -2.67
CA ALA A 24 15.23 -7.28 -2.52
C ALA A 24 15.77 -7.76 -3.88
N ILE A 25 14.89 -8.10 -4.83
CA ILE A 25 15.30 -8.50 -6.20
C ILE A 25 16.03 -7.35 -6.89
N ARG A 26 15.55 -6.11 -6.73
CA ARG A 26 16.05 -4.96 -7.49
C ARG A 26 17.38 -4.42 -6.98
N HIS A 27 17.67 -4.57 -5.69
CA HIS A 27 18.86 -3.99 -5.07
C HIS A 27 19.84 -5.03 -4.52
N GLY A 28 19.51 -6.32 -4.54
CA GLY A 28 20.32 -7.40 -3.96
C GLY A 28 20.40 -7.38 -2.43
N GLU A 29 20.12 -6.24 -1.82
CA GLU A 29 20.06 -6.02 -0.38
C GLU A 29 18.70 -5.42 0.03
N MET A 30 18.31 -5.68 1.28
CA MET A 30 17.09 -5.14 1.84
C MET A 30 17.27 -3.68 2.24
N ASN A 31 17.12 -2.77 1.27
CA ASN A 31 17.20 -1.33 1.52
C ASN A 31 15.91 -0.82 2.19
N TRP A 32 15.91 -0.83 3.53
CA TRP A 32 14.79 -0.36 4.37
C TRP A 32 14.34 1.07 4.06
N MET A 33 15.24 1.95 3.64
CA MET A 33 14.89 3.32 3.24
C MET A 33 14.06 3.35 1.95
N TYR A 34 14.44 2.54 0.96
CA TYR A 34 13.69 2.43 -0.30
C TYR A 34 12.32 1.78 -0.08
N ILE A 35 12.26 0.73 0.74
CA ILE A 35 11.01 0.05 1.13
C ILE A 35 10.07 1.05 1.81
N GLY A 36 10.58 1.79 2.81
CA GLY A 36 9.82 2.82 3.53
C GLY A 36 9.27 3.92 2.60
N ARG A 37 10.11 4.44 1.69
CA ARG A 37 9.67 5.43 0.68
C ARG A 37 8.59 4.87 -0.24
N THR A 38 8.75 3.63 -0.69
CA THR A 38 7.79 2.98 -1.59
C THR A 38 6.43 2.78 -0.91
N ILE A 39 6.42 2.34 0.35
CA ILE A 39 5.19 2.22 1.16
C ILE A 39 4.53 3.59 1.33
N ALA A 40 5.28 4.62 1.72
CA ALA A 40 4.75 5.96 1.94
C ALA A 40 4.13 6.57 0.68
N ILE A 41 4.82 6.44 -0.47
CA ILE A 41 4.31 6.90 -1.77
C ILE A 41 3.05 6.12 -2.16
N SER A 42 3.05 4.80 -1.97
CA SER A 42 1.88 3.96 -2.31
C SER A 42 0.66 4.32 -1.47
N ALA A 43 0.85 4.58 -0.17
CA ALA A 43 -0.20 5.05 0.72
C ALA A 43 -0.72 6.44 0.31
N LEU A 44 0.18 7.38 0.00
CA LEU A 44 -0.19 8.71 -0.48
C LEU A 44 -1.05 8.63 -1.75
N VAL A 45 -0.61 7.86 -2.75
CA VAL A 45 -1.35 7.68 -4.01
C VAL A 45 -2.73 7.08 -3.73
N PHE A 46 -2.80 6.06 -2.87
CA PHE A 46 -4.08 5.44 -2.50
C PHE A 46 -5.04 6.46 -1.87
N PHE A 47 -4.57 7.24 -0.89
CA PHE A 47 -5.40 8.28 -0.26
C PHE A 47 -5.80 9.38 -1.24
N SER A 48 -4.89 9.86 -2.09
CA SER A 48 -5.22 10.84 -3.12
C SER A 48 -6.33 10.35 -4.06
N LEU A 49 -6.22 9.13 -4.57
CA LEU A 49 -7.26 8.53 -5.43
C LEU A 49 -8.59 8.35 -4.68
N LEU A 50 -8.53 7.96 -3.41
CA LEU A 50 -9.72 7.82 -2.57
C LEU A 50 -10.42 9.17 -2.36
N PHE A 51 -9.68 10.23 -2.04
CA PHE A 51 -10.23 11.58 -1.89
C PHE A 51 -10.81 12.12 -3.21
N ILE A 52 -10.12 11.92 -4.33
CA ILE A 52 -10.63 12.29 -5.66
C ILE A 52 -11.96 11.57 -5.91
N ARG A 53 -12.02 10.25 -5.67
CA ARG A 53 -13.24 9.47 -5.86
C ARG A 53 -14.39 9.92 -4.96
N ILE A 54 -14.11 10.26 -3.70
CA ILE A 54 -15.11 10.79 -2.76
C ILE A 54 -15.59 12.16 -3.21
N GLY A 55 -14.68 13.04 -3.65
CA GLY A 55 -15.00 14.37 -4.18
C GLY A 55 -15.92 14.28 -5.40
N ILE A 56 -15.59 13.43 -6.37
CA ILE A 56 -16.42 13.17 -7.55
C ILE A 56 -17.80 12.63 -7.14
N LYS A 57 -17.87 11.68 -6.20
CA LYS A 57 -19.15 11.12 -5.74
C LYS A 57 -20.01 12.15 -4.99
N LYS A 58 -19.40 13.08 -4.26
CA LYS A 58 -20.11 14.14 -3.52
C LYS A 58 -20.60 15.26 -4.43
N SER A 59 -19.94 15.47 -5.57
CA SER A 59 -20.32 16.48 -6.57
C SER A 59 -21.44 16.05 -7.51
N ARG A 60 -21.89 14.79 -7.45
CA ARG A 60 -22.95 14.21 -8.28
C ARG A 60 -24.18 13.92 -7.43
#